data_AF-A0A0W0RDE8-F1
#
_entry.id   AF-A0A0W0RDE8-F1
#
_cell.length_a   1.000
_cell.length_b   1.000
_cell.length_c   1.000
_cell.angle_alpha   90.00
_cell.angle_beta   90.00
_cell.angle_gamma   90.00
#
_symmetry.space_group_name_H-M   'P 1'
#
loop_
_entity.id
_entity.type
_entity.pdbx_description
1 polymer ?
#
loop_
_entity_poly.entity_id
_entity_poly.type
_entity_poly.pdbx_seq_one_letter_code
_entity_poly.pdbx_strand_id
1 'polypeptide(L)' 'MHMKFFEQKSDTKKDKEKRIQFVLNLYSVLSRDPSINNEMKQKILIGSLLHTNLSVKEIKEDIVNGYIPSNNC' A
#
# COMPACT_ATOMS: atom_id res chain seq x y z
N MET A 1 28.52 -9.04 25.62
CA MET A 1 27.24 -8.41 25.24
C MET A 1 27.24 -8.19 23.74
N HIS A 2 26.52 -9.01 22.97
CA HIS A 2 26.29 -8.74 21.54
C HIS A 2 24.99 -7.94 21.42
N MET A 3 25.10 -6.62 21.27
CA MET A 3 24.01 -5.79 20.76
C MET A 3 23.73 -6.23 19.32
N LYS A 4 22.66 -7.01 19.12
CA LYS A 4 22.05 -7.17 17.81
C LYS A 4 21.43 -5.82 17.46
N PHE A 5 22.18 -5.00 16.72
CA PHE A 5 21.60 -3.86 16.03
C PHE A 5 20.49 -4.42 15.14
N PHE A 6 19.26 -4.01 15.40
CA PHE A 6 18.15 -4.24 14.49
C PHE A 6 18.53 -3.53 13.19
N GLU A 7 19.02 -4.28 12.21
CA GLU A 7 19.12 -3.81 10.85
C GLU A 7 17.69 -3.49 10.40
N GLN A 8 17.33 -2.22 10.49
CA GLN A 8 16.16 -1.67 9.82
C GLN A 8 16.38 -1.93 8.33
N LYS A 9 15.82 -3.03 7.81
CA LYS A 9 15.88 -3.36 6.38
C LYS A 9 15.50 -2.09 5.63
N SER A 10 16.45 -1.51 4.91
CA SER A 10 16.23 -0.33 4.09
C SER A 10 15.07 -0.65 3.17
N ASP A 11 13.98 0.08 3.32
CA ASP A 11 12.74 -0.12 2.59
C ASP A 11 13.06 -0.01 1.09
N THR A 12 13.13 -1.14 0.38
CA THR A 12 13.56 -1.12 -1.02
C THR A 12 12.44 -0.53 -1.86
N LYS A 13 12.77 0.11 -2.99
CA LYS A 13 11.77 0.62 -3.94
C LYS A 13 10.73 -0.45 -4.30
N LYS A 14 11.18 -1.69 -4.47
CA LYS A 14 10.33 -2.86 -4.76
C LYS A 14 9.38 -3.22 -3.62
N ASP A 15 9.80 -3.08 -2.36
CA ASP A 15 8.95 -3.34 -1.20
C ASP A 15 7.90 -2.22 -1.02
N LYS A 16 8.25 -0.98 -1.36
CA LYS A 16 7.28 0.11 -1.45
C LYS A 16 6.23 -0.13 -2.54
N GLU A 17 6.65 -0.51 -3.75
CA GLU A 17 5.74 -0.84 -4.85
C GLU A 17 4.76 -1.97 -4.49
N LYS A 18 5.23 -3.04 -3.82
CA LYS A 18 4.36 -4.13 -3.33
C LYS A 18 3.29 -3.64 -2.36
N ARG A 19 3.66 -2.76 -1.43
CA ARG A 19 2.72 -2.19 -0.45
C ARG A 19 1.68 -1.28 -1.10
N ILE A 20 2.10 -0.47 -2.07
CA ILE A 20 1.19 0.35 -2.87
C ILE A 20 0.20 -0.54 -3.61
N GLN A 21 0.71 -1.61 -4.25
CA GLN A 21 -0.13 -2.57 -4.95
C GLN A 21 -1.12 -3.29 -4.04
N PHE A 22 -0.71 -3.65 -2.82
CA PHE A 22 -1.62 -4.21 -1.83
C PHE A 22 -2.81 -3.28 -1.55
N VAL A 23 -2.57 -1.99 -1.31
CA VAL A 23 -3.64 -1.00 -1.04
C VAL A 23 -4.55 -0.82 -2.25
N LEU A 24 -4.00 -0.77 -3.46
CA LEU A 24 -4.75 -0.67 -4.72
C LEU A 24 -5.66 -1.88 -4.95
N ASN A 25 -5.15 -3.09 -4.73
CA ASN A 25 -5.94 -4.31 -4.87
C ASN A 25 -7.07 -4.35 -3.85
N LEU A 26 -6.78 -3.98 -2.60
CA LEU A 26 -7.79 -3.90 -1.55
C LEU A 26 -8.88 -2.89 -1.91
N TYR A 27 -8.52 -1.70 -2.38
CA TYR A 27 -9.47 -0.69 -2.86
C TYR A 27 -10.34 -1.23 -4.00
N SER A 28 -9.74 -1.91 -4.99
CA SER A 28 -10.47 -2.51 -6.11
C SER A 28 -11.52 -3.51 -5.63
N VAL A 29 -11.16 -4.41 -4.71
CA VAL A 29 -12.09 -5.39 -4.12
C VAL A 29 -13.21 -4.69 -3.34
N LEU A 30 -12.87 -3.77 -2.44
CA LEU A 30 -13.86 -3.06 -1.62
C LEU A 30 -14.81 -2.21 -2.47
N SER A 31 -14.33 -1.61 -3.57
CA SER A 31 -15.15 -0.77 -4.45
C SER A 31 -16.27 -1.58 -5.12
N ARG A 32 -16.01 -2.85 -5.41
CA ARG A 32 -16.92 -3.76 -6.12
C ARG A 32 -17.87 -4.51 -5.21
N ASP A 33 -17.59 -4.59 -3.92
CA ASP A 33 -18.41 -5.33 -2.96
C ASP A 33 -19.56 -4.45 -2.43
N PRO A 34 -20.83 -4.72 -2.80
CA PRO A 34 -21.98 -3.98 -2.30
C PRO A 34 -22.38 -4.39 -0.88
N SER A 35 -21.88 -5.52 -0.37
CA SER A 35 -22.26 -6.05 0.97
C SER A 35 -21.58 -5.28 2.11
N ILE A 36 -20.45 -4.65 1.81
CA ILE A 36 -19.71 -3.83 2.77
C ILE A 36 -20.21 -2.39 2.65
N ASN A 37 -20.62 -1.77 3.75
CA ASN A 37 -21.04 -0.38 3.74
C ASN A 37 -19.84 0.59 3.60
N ASN A 38 -20.10 1.83 3.19
CA ASN A 38 -19.04 2.80 2.93
C ASN A 38 -18.17 3.12 4.16
N GLU A 39 -18.76 3.17 5.35
CA GLU A 39 -18.02 3.43 6.59
C GLU A 39 -17.00 2.32 6.86
N MET A 40 -17.41 1.07 6.70
CA MET A 40 -16.55 -0.10 6.87
C MET A 40 -15.45 -0.13 5.80
N LYS A 41 -15.78 0.17 4.53
CA LYS A 41 -14.77 0.32 3.48
C LYS A 41 -13.70 1.36 3.85
N GLN A 42 -14.11 2.52 4.37
CA GLN A 42 -13.19 3.56 4.81
C GLN A 42 -12.30 3.09 5.97
N LYS A 43 -12.86 2.43 6.99
CA LYS A 43 -12.08 1.89 8.11
C LYS A 43 -11.03 0.88 7.64
N ILE A 44 -11.41 -0.02 6.72
CA ILE A 44 -10.48 -1.00 6.15
C ILE A 44 -9.36 -0.30 5.37
N LEU A 45 -9.70 0.69 4.53
CA LEU A 45 -8.71 1.45 3.77
C LEU A 45 -7.74 2.23 4.69
N ILE A 46 -8.25 2.91 5.73
CA ILE A 46 -7.41 3.59 6.72
C ILE A 46 -6.48 2.60 7.42
N GLY A 47 -7.01 1.45 7.86
CA GLY A 47 -6.21 0.39 8.46
C GLY A 47 -5.12 -0.13 7.53
N SER A 48 -5.41 -0.25 6.23
CA SER A 48 -4.43 -0.72 5.23
C SER A 48 -3.28 0.27 5.02
N LEU A 49 -3.56 1.58 5.05
CA LEU A 49 -2.54 2.63 4.95
C LEU A 49 -1.63 2.63 6.18
N LEU A 50 -2.21 2.50 7.37
CA LEU A 50 -1.45 2.37 8.62
C LEU A 50 -0.57 1.12 8.63
N HIS A 51 -1.11 -0.03 8.22
CA HIS A 51 -0.37 -1.30 8.18
C HIS A 51 0.82 -1.26 7.21
N THR A 52 0.65 -0.59 6.07
CA THR A 52 1.70 -0.47 5.04
C THR A 52 2.67 0.67 5.30
N ASN A 53 2.42 1.52 6.30
CA ASN A 53 3.14 2.77 6.52
C ASN A 53 3.15 3.66 5.27
N LEU A 54 2.03 3.70 4.55
CA LEU A 54 1.84 4.54 3.37
C LEU A 54 0.93 5.71 3.69
N SER A 55 1.25 6.86 3.11
CA SER A 55 0.38 8.03 3.13
C SER A 55 -0.57 8.06 1.94
N VAL A 56 -1.69 8.77 2.11
CA VAL A 56 -2.64 9.04 1.01
C VAL A 56 -1.95 9.76 -0.16
N LYS A 57 -0.96 10.61 0.13
CA LYS A 57 -0.20 11.35 -0.88
C LYS A 57 0.59 10.39 -1.77
N GLU A 58 1.29 9.42 -1.18
CA GLU A 58 2.07 8.43 -1.94
C GLU A 58 1.20 7.57 -2.84
N ILE A 59 0.02 7.15 -2.38
CA ILE A 59 -0.94 6.41 -3.21
C ILE A 59 -1.44 7.29 -4.38
N LYS A 60 -1.77 8.56 -4.11
CA LYS A 60 -2.24 9.50 -5.15
C LYS A 60 -1.17 9.78 -6.20
N GLU A 61 0.07 9.99 -5.78
CA GLU A 61 1.21 10.19 -6.67
C GLU A 61 1.41 8.97 -7.57
N ASP A 62 1.29 7.75 -7.04
CA ASP A 62 1.43 6.52 -7.84
C ASP A 62 0.29 6.34 -8.86
N ILE A 63 -0.95 6.69 -8.48
CA ILE A 63 -2.09 6.69 -9.40
C ILE A 63 -1.91 7.73 -10.52
N VAL A 64 -1.47 8.95 -10.17
CA VAL A 64 -1.31 10.08 -11.11
C VAL A 64 -0.13 9.87 -12.04
N ASN A 65 0.97 9.30 -11.54
CA ASN A 65 2.18 9.05 -12.34
C ASN A 65 2.01 7.91 -13.33
N GLY A 66 0.83 7.30 -13.39
CA GLY A 66 0.55 6.18 -14.25
C GLY A 66 1.24 4.96 -13.71
N TYR A 67 0.44 3.95 -13.41
CA TYR A 67 0.89 2.60 -13.19
C TYR A 67 1.59 2.10 -14.47
N ILE A 68 2.85 2.50 -14.66
CA ILE A 68 3.78 1.89 -15.62
C ILE A 68 4.39 0.75 -14.82
N PRO A 69 3.88 -0.49 -14.91
CA PRO A 69 4.65 -1.61 -14.42
C PRO A 69 5.99 -1.53 -15.12
N SER A 70 7.08 -1.55 -14.36
CA SER A 70 8.43 -1.66 -14.93
C SER A 70 8.57 -3.06 -15.55
N ASN A 71 7.92 -3.28 -16.69
CA ASN A 71 8.22 -4.36 -17.60
C ASN A 71 9.55 -3.98 -18.27
N ASN A 72 10.63 -4.18 -17.53
CA ASN A 72 11.94 -4.35 -18.14
C ASN A 72 11.95 -5.76 -18.76
N CYS A 73 11.59 -5.83 -20.04
CA CYS A 73 12.10 -6.86 -20.96
C CYS A 73 13.17 -6.21 -21.83
#